data_AF-A0A4S8KRH6-F1
#
_entry.id   AF-A0A4S8KRH6-F1
#
_cell.length_a   1.000
_cell.length_b   1.000
_cell.length_c   1.000
_cell.angle_alpha   90.00
_cell.angle_beta   90.00
_cell.angle_gamma   90.00
#
_symmetry.space_group_name_H-M   'P 1'
#
loop_
_entity.id
_entity.type
_entity.pdbx_description
1 polymer ?
#
loop_
_entity_poly.entity_id
_entity_poly.type
_entity_poly.pdbx_seq_one_letter_code
_entity_poly.pdbx_strand_id
1 'polypeptide(L)'
;RKAMIKLGLPEGDSMYPKLRDEDLRNKDVLDFIELGEGSREDSWLWRTGGLGSMSAEEKTQYDFEVRWFRCRAELERWQEEVEILGEEFRRSIHGFEKMAAVWAEVAETSENLSPGHVAYARKQS
;
A
#
# COMPACT_ATOMS: atom_id res chain seq x y z
N ARG A 1 33.31 -6.96 -12.13
CA ARG A 1 33.66 -7.86 -13.27
C ARG A 1 35.00 -8.58 -13.13
N LYS A 2 36.11 -7.91 -12.76
CA LYS A 2 37.44 -8.55 -12.58
C LYS A 2 37.40 -9.79 -11.65
N ALA A 3 36.65 -9.71 -10.57
CA ALA A 3 36.48 -10.83 -9.63
C ALA A 3 35.76 -12.04 -10.26
N MET A 4 34.72 -11.83 -11.07
CA MET A 4 33.97 -12.92 -11.71
C MET A 4 34.79 -13.64 -12.79
N ILE A 5 35.56 -12.89 -13.60
CA ILE A 5 36.50 -13.46 -14.57
C ILE A 5 37.55 -14.30 -13.85
N LYS A 6 38.05 -13.83 -12.70
CA LYS A 6 39.01 -14.57 -11.86
C LYS A 6 38.42 -15.87 -11.27
N LEU A 7 37.10 -15.96 -11.13
CA LEU A 7 36.37 -17.14 -10.67
C LEU A 7 35.99 -18.10 -11.81
N GLY A 8 36.39 -17.81 -13.06
CA GLY A 8 36.16 -18.69 -14.21
C GLY A 8 34.95 -18.34 -15.09
N LEU A 9 34.31 -17.19 -14.86
CA LEU A 9 33.26 -16.73 -15.78
C LEU A 9 33.85 -16.24 -17.12
N PRO A 10 33.26 -16.60 -18.27
CA PRO A 10 33.72 -16.14 -19.56
C PRO A 10 33.54 -14.61 -19.71
N GLU A 11 34.47 -13.97 -20.42
CA GLU A 11 34.47 -12.51 -20.63
C GLU A 11 33.26 -11.99 -21.41
N GLY A 12 32.52 -12.87 -22.09
CA GLY A 12 31.33 -12.55 -22.89
C GLY A 12 30.02 -13.07 -22.30
N ASP A 13 29.96 -13.34 -20.99
CA ASP A 13 28.74 -13.88 -20.37
C ASP A 13 27.53 -12.93 -20.57
N SER A 14 26.47 -13.46 -21.19
CA SER A 14 25.22 -12.74 -21.47
C SER A 14 24.30 -12.64 -20.26
N MET A 15 24.48 -13.51 -19.27
CA MET A 15 23.70 -13.53 -18.03
C MET A 15 24.21 -12.48 -17.04
N TYR A 16 25.52 -12.21 -17.03
CA TYR A 16 26.13 -11.23 -16.14
C TYR A 16 26.93 -10.16 -16.91
N PRO A 17 26.24 -9.26 -17.63
CA PRO A 17 26.88 -8.17 -18.35
C PRO A 17 27.60 -7.21 -17.39
N LYS A 18 28.50 -6.38 -17.94
CA LYS A 18 29.23 -5.38 -17.14
C LYS A 18 28.22 -4.37 -16.57
N LEU A 19 28.10 -4.34 -15.25
CA LEU A 19 27.30 -3.36 -14.51
C LEU A 19 27.71 -1.92 -14.86
N ARG A 20 26.73 -1.10 -15.22
CA ARG A 20 26.84 0.35 -15.47
C ARG A 20 26.04 1.11 -14.42
N ASP A 21 26.31 2.39 -14.24
CA ASP A 21 25.56 3.21 -13.26
C ASP A 21 24.07 3.29 -13.62
N GLU A 22 23.75 3.27 -14.91
CA GLU A 22 22.38 3.21 -15.45
C GLU A 22 21.60 1.99 -14.95
N ASP A 23 22.29 0.89 -14.65
CA ASP A 23 21.69 -0.36 -14.17
C ASP A 23 21.28 -0.33 -12.69
N LEU A 24 21.80 0.65 -11.94
CA LEU A 24 21.49 0.81 -10.51
C LEU A 24 20.10 1.43 -10.30
N ARG A 25 19.46 1.94 -11.35
CA ARG A 25 18.09 2.44 -11.29
C ARG A 25 17.12 1.27 -11.19
N ASN A 26 16.36 1.23 -10.10
CA ASN A 26 15.17 0.40 -9.98
C ASN A 26 13.92 1.27 -10.21
N LYS A 27 12.83 0.69 -10.73
CA LYS A 27 11.50 1.30 -10.58
C LYS A 27 11.12 1.16 -9.11
N ASP A 28 11.03 2.30 -8.42
CA ASP A 28 10.52 2.30 -7.06
C ASP A 28 9.03 1.93 -7.11
N VAL A 29 8.68 0.82 -6.48
CA VAL A 29 7.32 0.27 -6.49
C VAL A 29 6.38 1.11 -5.62
N LEU A 30 6.93 1.96 -4.75
CA LEU A 30 6.17 2.87 -3.88
C LEU A 30 5.94 4.23 -4.53
N ASP A 31 6.62 4.52 -5.63
CA ASP A 31 6.54 5.81 -6.30
C ASP A 31 5.43 5.81 -7.37
N PHE A 32 4.93 7.00 -7.73
CA PHE A 32 3.85 7.09 -8.70
C PHE A 32 4.31 6.59 -10.07
N ILE A 33 3.53 5.70 -10.69
CA ILE A 33 3.80 5.23 -12.06
C ILE A 33 3.66 6.41 -13.01
N GLU A 34 4.77 6.92 -13.53
CA GLU A 34 4.77 8.00 -14.51
C GLU A 34 4.27 7.50 -15.88
N LEU A 35 3.65 8.40 -16.66
CA LEU A 35 3.27 8.15 -18.04
C LEU A 35 4.51 7.78 -18.87
N GLY A 36 4.53 6.56 -19.42
CA GLY A 36 5.65 6.03 -20.20
C GLY A 36 6.56 5.08 -19.42
N GLU A 37 6.36 4.85 -18.12
CA GLU A 37 7.11 3.82 -17.39
C GLU A 37 6.82 2.40 -17.89
N GLY A 38 5.62 2.16 -18.44
CA GLY A 38 5.24 0.88 -19.03
C GLY A 38 6.05 0.50 -20.27
N SER A 39 6.66 1.46 -20.98
CA SER A 39 7.51 1.20 -22.15
C SER A 39 9.00 1.16 -21.84
N ARG A 40 9.41 1.57 -20.62
CA ARG A 40 10.80 1.47 -20.17
C ARG A 40 11.07 0.07 -19.65
N GLU A 41 12.05 -0.60 -20.25
CA GLU A 41 12.60 -1.83 -19.69
C GLU A 41 13.32 -1.57 -18.36
N ASP A 42 13.09 -2.45 -17.39
CA ASP A 42 13.84 -2.46 -16.14
C ASP A 42 15.27 -2.95 -16.36
N SER A 43 16.20 -2.47 -15.54
CA SER A 43 17.59 -2.94 -15.63
C SER A 43 17.66 -4.46 -15.47
N TRP A 44 18.62 -5.06 -16.15
CA TRP A 44 18.88 -6.51 -16.08
C TRP A 44 19.15 -7.00 -14.65
N LEU A 45 19.57 -6.11 -13.74
CA LEU A 45 19.76 -6.41 -12.32
C LEU A 45 18.44 -6.74 -11.60
N TRP A 46 17.35 -6.10 -12.02
CA TRP A 46 16.03 -6.18 -11.39
C TRP A 46 15.06 -7.09 -12.14
N ARG A 47 15.38 -7.43 -13.39
CA ARG A 47 14.69 -8.51 -14.10
C ARG A 47 14.84 -9.79 -13.30
N THR A 48 13.75 -10.52 -13.14
CA THR A 48 13.64 -11.75 -12.38
C THR A 48 14.74 -12.72 -12.85
N GLY A 49 15.83 -12.77 -12.10
CA GLY A 49 17.03 -13.50 -12.48
C GLY A 49 16.72 -14.98 -12.66
N GLY A 50 17.07 -15.53 -13.81
CA GLY A 50 17.12 -16.96 -14.06
C GLY A 50 15.88 -17.76 -13.62
N LEU A 51 14.66 -17.36 -14.05
CA LEU A 51 13.54 -18.30 -14.13
C LEU A 51 13.86 -19.38 -15.18
N GLY A 52 14.71 -20.33 -14.82
CA GLY A 52 15.03 -21.54 -15.58
C GLY A 52 15.22 -21.34 -17.09
N SER A 53 14.97 -22.41 -17.84
CA SER A 53 14.96 -22.43 -19.30
C SER A 53 13.67 -21.83 -19.88
N MET A 54 13.12 -20.75 -19.29
CA MET A 54 11.90 -20.12 -19.83
C MET A 54 12.24 -19.17 -20.98
N SER A 55 11.37 -19.16 -21.99
CA SER A 55 11.45 -18.25 -23.14
C SER A 55 11.21 -16.79 -22.71
N ALA A 56 11.53 -15.84 -23.59
CA ALA A 56 11.29 -14.41 -23.31
C ALA A 56 9.78 -14.12 -23.16
N GLU A 57 8.95 -14.80 -23.94
CA GLU A 57 7.49 -14.72 -23.92
C GLU A 57 6.93 -15.24 -22.59
N GLU A 58 7.41 -16.39 -22.11
CA GLU A 58 6.98 -16.98 -20.84
C GLU A 58 7.32 -16.07 -19.65
N LYS A 59 8.50 -15.44 -19.66
CA LYS A 59 8.90 -14.48 -18.63
C LYS A 59 8.01 -13.23 -18.65
N THR A 60 7.74 -12.71 -19.84
CA THR A 60 6.86 -11.55 -20.03
C THR A 60 5.46 -11.86 -19.51
N GLN A 61 4.91 -13.02 -19.86
CA GLN A 61 3.61 -13.47 -19.37
C GLN A 61 3.59 -13.60 -17.84
N TYR A 62 4.61 -14.22 -17.26
CA TYR A 62 4.74 -14.35 -15.81
C TYR A 62 4.75 -12.99 -15.11
N ASP A 63 5.54 -12.03 -15.62
CA ASP A 63 5.61 -10.67 -15.06
C ASP A 63 4.25 -9.95 -15.15
N PHE A 64 3.51 -10.11 -16.25
CA PHE A 64 2.15 -9.59 -16.40
C PHE A 64 1.18 -10.22 -15.40
N GLU A 65 1.22 -11.54 -15.23
CA GLU A 65 0.37 -12.26 -14.27
C GLU A 65 0.64 -11.79 -12.83
N VAL A 66 1.91 -11.74 -12.43
CA VAL A 66 2.32 -11.23 -11.11
C VAL A 66 1.84 -9.81 -10.90
N ARG A 67 2.01 -8.94 -11.90
CA ARG A 67 1.55 -7.55 -11.83
C ARG A 67 0.04 -7.47 -11.70
N TRP A 68 -0.70 -8.27 -12.47
CA TRP A 68 -2.15 -8.34 -12.37
C TRP A 68 -2.63 -8.76 -10.98
N PHE A 69 -2.05 -9.82 -10.40
CA PHE A 69 -2.39 -10.25 -9.05
C PHE A 69 -2.12 -9.17 -8.00
N ARG A 70 -1.00 -8.46 -8.11
CA ARG A 70 -0.68 -7.34 -7.21
C ARG A 70 -1.67 -6.20 -7.33
N CYS A 71 -1.95 -5.74 -8.55
CA CYS A 71 -2.91 -4.65 -8.79
C CYS A 71 -4.32 -5.03 -8.34
N ARG A 72 -4.72 -6.29 -8.54
CA ARG A 72 -6.02 -6.80 -8.08
C ARG A 72 -6.11 -6.83 -6.56
N ALA A 73 -5.10 -7.38 -5.88
CA ALA A 73 -5.05 -7.41 -4.41
C ALA A 73 -5.02 -6.00 -3.81
N GLU A 74 -4.35 -5.06 -4.49
CA GLU A 74 -4.36 -3.65 -4.11
C GLU A 74 -5.75 -3.02 -4.27
N LEU A 75 -6.42 -3.24 -5.40
CA LEU A 75 -7.80 -2.78 -5.60
C LEU A 75 -8.75 -3.33 -4.54
N GLU A 76 -8.67 -4.63 -4.24
CA GLU A 76 -9.48 -5.30 -3.20
C GLU A 76 -9.25 -4.63 -1.83
N ARG A 77 -7.99 -4.35 -1.45
CA ARG A 77 -7.68 -3.62 -0.20
C ARG A 77 -8.24 -2.20 -0.21
N TRP A 78 -8.09 -1.44 -1.29
CA TRP A 78 -8.63 -0.10 -1.37
C TRP A 78 -10.15 -0.07 -1.25
N GLN A 79 -10.85 -1.07 -1.79
CA GLN A 79 -12.29 -1.23 -1.63
C GLN A 79 -12.66 -1.48 -0.16
N GLU A 80 -11.95 -2.38 0.51
CA GLU A 80 -12.14 -2.67 1.94
C GLU A 80 -11.91 -1.42 2.80
N GLU A 81 -10.84 -0.66 2.57
CA GLU A 81 -10.53 0.58 3.30
C GLU A 81 -11.63 1.65 3.14
N VAL A 82 -12.24 1.77 1.95
CA VAL A 82 -13.36 2.69 1.72
C VAL A 82 -14.60 2.27 2.51
N GLU A 83 -14.88 0.97 2.56
CA GLU A 83 -16.00 0.42 3.35
C GLU A 83 -15.78 0.63 4.84
N ILE A 84 -14.58 0.32 5.34
CA ILE A 84 -14.17 0.55 6.74
C ILE A 84 -14.35 2.03 7.11
N LEU A 85 -13.83 2.94 6.29
CA LEU A 85 -13.94 4.38 6.54
C LEU A 85 -15.41 4.84 6.60
N GLY A 86 -16.25 4.29 5.73
CA GLY A 86 -17.69 4.54 5.76
C GLY A 86 -18.33 4.14 7.08
N GLU A 87 -17.99 2.95 7.59
CA GLU A 87 -18.49 2.47 8.89
C GLU A 87 -17.91 3.23 10.08
N GLU A 88 -16.64 3.67 10.01
CA GLU A 88 -16.05 4.52 11.04
C GLU A 88 -16.76 5.86 11.17
N PHE A 89 -17.16 6.48 10.05
CA PHE A 89 -17.98 7.69 10.08
C PHE A 89 -19.35 7.45 10.70
N ARG A 90 -20.04 6.36 10.31
CA ARG A 90 -21.34 5.99 10.89
C ARG A 90 -21.23 5.75 12.40
N ARG A 91 -20.22 4.99 12.83
CA ARG A 91 -19.95 4.72 14.24
C ARG A 91 -19.64 6.00 15.02
N SER A 92 -18.91 6.93 14.41
CA SER A 92 -18.56 8.21 15.04
C SER A 92 -19.81 9.08 15.25
N ILE A 93 -20.67 9.20 14.23
CA ILE A 93 -21.95 9.92 14.33
C ILE A 93 -22.81 9.31 15.44
N HIS A 94 -23.00 7.98 15.41
CA HIS A 94 -23.79 7.29 16.42
C HIS A 94 -23.18 7.43 17.83
N GLY A 95 -21.85 7.44 17.93
CA GLY A 95 -21.13 7.70 19.16
C GLY A 95 -21.43 9.08 19.73
N PHE A 96 -21.43 10.12 18.89
CA PHE A 96 -21.78 11.48 19.30
C PHE A 96 -23.25 11.60 19.71
N GLU A 97 -24.17 11.03 18.93
CA GLU A 97 -25.60 10.99 19.27
C GLU A 97 -25.84 10.30 20.61
N LYS A 98 -25.21 9.15 20.84
CA LYS A 98 -25.35 8.41 22.09
C LYS A 98 -24.76 9.20 23.25
N MET A 99 -23.61 9.85 23.06
CA MET A 99 -22.99 10.67 24.09
C MET A 99 -23.88 11.86 24.46
N ALA A 100 -24.45 12.54 23.48
CA ALA A 100 -25.38 13.64 23.70
C ALA A 100 -26.63 13.16 24.46
N ALA A 101 -27.20 12.02 24.08
CA ALA A 101 -28.34 11.42 24.78
C ALA A 101 -28.02 11.08 26.24
N VAL A 102 -26.83 10.53 26.52
CA VAL A 102 -26.39 10.23 27.89
C VAL A 102 -26.22 11.51 28.71
N TRP A 103 -25.65 12.57 28.13
CA TRP A 103 -25.52 13.86 28.83
C TRP A 103 -26.88 14.50 29.13
N ALA A 104 -27.86 14.39 28.22
CA ALA A 104 -29.23 14.82 28.46
C ALA A 104 -29.88 14.03 29.61
N GLU A 105 -29.75 12.69 29.60
CA GLU A 105 -30.27 11.82 30.66
C GLU A 105 -29.67 12.15 32.03
N VAL A 106 -28.36 12.39 32.10
CA VAL A 106 -27.66 12.80 33.33
C VAL A 106 -28.20 14.13 33.86
N ALA A 107 -28.47 15.09 32.96
CA ALA A 107 -29.03 16.38 33.34
C ALA A 107 -30.45 16.29 33.90
N GLU A 108 -31.24 15.31 33.46
CA GLU A 108 -32.64 15.12 33.86
C GLU A 108 -32.81 14.25 35.11
N THR A 109 -31.97 13.22 35.28
CA THR A 109 -32.21 12.15 36.27
C THR A 109 -31.50 12.39 37.60
N SER A 110 -30.50 13.27 37.64
CA SER A 110 -29.63 13.39 38.82
C SER A 110 -30.19 14.36 39.85
N GLU A 111 -30.87 13.83 40.86
CA GLU A 111 -31.50 14.60 41.95
C GLU A 111 -30.51 15.39 42.84
N ASN A 112 -29.22 15.02 42.83
CA ASN A 112 -28.18 15.60 43.69
C ASN A 112 -27.14 16.46 42.94
N LEU A 113 -27.36 16.80 41.66
CA LEU A 113 -26.43 17.65 40.93
C LEU A 113 -26.65 19.14 41.24
N SER A 114 -25.54 19.86 41.44
CA SER A 114 -25.58 21.33 41.48
C SER A 114 -26.14 21.90 40.17
N PRO A 115 -26.80 23.08 40.21
CA PRO A 115 -27.29 23.74 39.00
C PRO A 115 -26.22 23.95 37.92
N GLY A 116 -24.96 24.15 38.32
CA GLY A 116 -23.83 24.28 37.40
C GLY A 116 -23.50 22.98 36.66
N HIS A 117 -23.61 21.83 37.32
CA HIS A 117 -23.41 20.53 36.68
C HIS A 117 -24.52 20.21 35.68
N VAL A 118 -25.78 20.53 36.01
CA VAL A 118 -26.91 20.36 35.09
C VAL A 118 -26.75 21.26 33.85
N ALA A 119 -26.35 22.52 34.05
CA ALA A 119 -26.10 23.45 32.95
C ALA A 119 -24.94 22.98 32.04
N TYR A 120 -23.88 22.42 32.62
CA TYR A 120 -22.78 21.85 31.85
C TYR A 120 -23.21 20.61 31.06
N ALA A 121 -23.94 19.68 31.69
CA ALA A 121 -24.43 18.47 31.02
C ALA A 121 -25.32 18.82 29.82
N ARG A 122 -26.25 19.77 29.97
CA ARG A 122 -27.08 20.29 28.85
C ARG A 122 -26.29 20.98 27.75
N LYS A 123 -25.08 21.45 28.02
CA LYS A 123 -24.18 22.01 27.00
C LYS A 123 -23.46 20.92 26.21
N GLN A 124 -23.29 19.73 26.80
CA GLN A 124 -22.61 18.59 26.16
C GLN A 124 -23.56 17.68 25.37
N SER A 125 -24.87 17.81 25.59
CA SER A 125 -25.93 17.26 24.73
C SER A 125 -26.20 18.13 23.53
#